data_AF-A0A357C1G4-F1
#
_entry.id   AF-A0A357C1G4-F1
#
_cell.length_a   1.000
_cell.length_b   1.000
_cell.length_c   1.000
_cell.angle_alpha   90.00
_cell.angle_beta   90.00
_cell.angle_gamma   90.00
#
_symmetry.space_group_name_H-M   'P 1'
#
loop_
_entity.id
_entity.type
_entity.pdbx_description
1 polymer ?
#
loop_
_entity_poly.entity_id
_entity_poly.type
_entity_poly.pdbx_seq_one_letter_code
_entity_poly.pdbx_strand_id
1 'polypeptide(L)'
;MTNIFLYLVLGVCAGVLSGLVGIGGATIIIPALIFMFGLSQHMAQGTTLALMVPPIGILAAWTYYQKGFVDFKIAGFICLGFLLGGLLGAKLAVGLPAPLLKKIFGVFLLVISLKMIFFK
;
A
#
# COMPACT_ATOMS: atom_id res chain seq x y z
N MET A 1 -15.67 -20.30 4.40
CA MET A 1 -16.41 -19.24 5.13
C MET A 1 -15.53 -18.00 5.15
N THR A 2 -16.05 -16.87 4.69
CA THR A 2 -15.29 -15.61 4.65
C THR A 2 -15.05 -15.16 6.09
N ASN A 3 -13.79 -15.11 6.54
CA ASN A 3 -13.42 -14.70 7.90
C ASN A 3 -13.52 -13.17 8.07
N ILE A 4 -14.75 -12.63 7.98
CA ILE A 4 -15.04 -11.18 8.02
C ILE A 4 -14.38 -10.51 9.24
N PHE A 5 -14.43 -11.17 10.39
CA PHE A 5 -13.77 -10.69 11.61
C PHE A 5 -12.26 -10.49 11.44
N LEU A 6 -11.56 -11.45 10.82
CA LEU A 6 -10.12 -11.34 10.57
C LEU A 6 -9.78 -10.22 9.57
N TYR A 7 -10.63 -9.99 8.56
CA TYR A 7 -10.45 -8.87 7.64
C TYR A 7 -10.62 -7.51 8.34
N LEU A 8 -11.58 -7.39 9.26
CA LEU A 8 -11.78 -6.18 10.05
C LEU A 8 -10.58 -5.91 10.97
N VAL A 9 -10.09 -6.93 11.68
CA VAL A 9 -8.89 -6.83 12.52
C VAL A 9 -7.68 -6.43 11.68
N LEU A 10 -7.46 -7.07 10.53
CA LEU A 10 -6.38 -6.71 9.61
C LEU A 10 -6.50 -5.25 9.16
N GLY A 11 -7.70 -4.80 8.81
CA GLY A 11 -7.97 -3.42 8.41
C GLY A 11 -7.64 -2.40 9.50
N VAL A 12 -8.02 -2.68 10.75
CA VAL A 12 -7.69 -1.81 11.90
C VAL A 12 -6.18 -1.75 12.13
N CYS A 13 -5.51 -2.91 12.23
CA CYS A 13 -4.07 -2.96 12.44
C CYS A 13 -3.31 -2.24 11.32
N ALA A 14 -3.70 -2.49 10.07
CA ALA A 14 -3.05 -1.86 8.93
C ALA A 14 -3.34 -0.36 8.81
N GLY A 15 -4.55 0.08 9.17
CA GLY A 15 -4.91 1.50 9.24
C GLY A 15 -4.07 2.25 10.28
N VAL A 16 -3.92 1.69 11.48
CA VAL A 16 -3.06 2.25 12.55
C VAL A 16 -1.61 2.38 12.06
N LEU A 17 -1.04 1.30 11.52
CA LEU A 17 0.34 1.31 11.04
C LEU A 17 0.53 2.24 9.85
N SER A 18 -0.46 2.33 8.97
CA SER A 18 -0.44 3.27 7.86
C SER A 18 -0.44 4.72 8.32
N GLY A 19 -1.27 5.07 9.30
CA GLY A 19 -1.32 6.42 9.86
C GLY A 19 -0.04 6.81 10.59
N LEU A 20 0.60 5.85 11.28
CA LEU A 20 1.85 6.07 12.02
C LEU A 20 3.07 6.20 11.09
N VAL A 21 3.18 5.34 10.08
CA VAL A 21 4.39 5.23 9.24
C VAL A 21 4.26 6.00 7.92
N GLY A 22 3.04 6.33 7.48
CA GLY A 22 2.77 7.06 6.24
C GLY A 22 2.93 6.24 4.94
N ILE A 23 3.29 4.95 5.03
CA ILE A 23 3.55 4.08 3.87
C ILE A 23 2.27 3.43 3.29
N GLY A 24 1.10 3.63 3.93
CA GLY A 24 -0.16 3.11 3.41
C GLY A 24 -0.51 1.66 3.83
N GLY A 25 0.26 1.04 4.72
CA GLY A 25 -0.01 -0.30 5.26
C GLY A 25 0.16 -1.49 4.29
N ALA A 26 0.38 -1.24 2.99
CA ALA A 26 0.44 -2.28 1.96
C ALA A 26 1.53 -3.33 2.19
N THR A 27 2.66 -2.94 2.76
CA THR A 27 3.77 -3.84 3.12
C THR A 27 3.33 -4.96 4.06
N ILE A 28 2.27 -4.74 4.84
CA ILE A 28 1.74 -5.71 5.82
C ILE A 28 0.49 -6.39 5.25
N ILE A 29 -0.41 -5.63 4.64
CA ILE A 29 -1.67 -6.16 4.09
C ILE A 29 -1.41 -7.18 2.98
N ILE A 30 -0.52 -6.88 2.04
CA ILE A 30 -0.27 -7.77 0.88
C ILE A 30 0.22 -9.15 1.35
N PRO A 31 1.28 -9.27 2.17
CA PRO A 31 1.67 -10.55 2.73
C PRO A 31 0.56 -11.23 3.53
N ALA A 32 -0.18 -10.50 4.36
CA ALA A 32 -1.27 -11.07 5.14
C ALA A 32 -2.35 -11.70 4.22
N LEU A 33 -2.81 -10.97 3.20
CA LEU A 33 -3.79 -11.47 2.23
C LEU A 33 -3.30 -12.72 1.48
N ILE A 34 -2.01 -12.80 1.16
CA ILE A 34 -1.44 -13.96 0.45
C ILE A 34 -1.28 -15.15 1.39
N PHE A 35 -0.58 -14.96 2.51
CA PHE A 35 -0.15 -16.05 3.37
C PHE A 35 -1.24 -16.52 4.35
N MET A 36 -2.10 -15.62 4.81
CA MET A 36 -3.16 -15.95 5.78
C MET A 36 -4.51 -16.21 5.11
N PHE A 37 -4.80 -15.53 3.99
CA PHE A 37 -6.09 -15.63 3.31
C PHE A 37 -6.02 -16.33 1.95
N GLY A 38 -4.82 -16.69 1.47
CA GLY A 38 -4.65 -17.48 0.25
C GLY A 38 -4.94 -16.72 -1.04
N LEU A 39 -4.96 -15.39 -1.03
CA LEU A 39 -5.19 -14.60 -2.24
C LEU A 39 -3.99 -14.69 -3.20
N SER A 40 -4.28 -14.61 -4.50
CA SER A 40 -3.23 -14.43 -5.51
C SER A 40 -2.56 -13.06 -5.33
N GLN A 41 -1.32 -12.92 -5.80
CA GLN A 41 -0.59 -11.65 -5.77
C GLN A 41 -1.40 -10.50 -6.39
N HIS A 42 -2.05 -10.75 -7.52
CA HIS A 42 -2.88 -9.76 -8.22
C HIS A 42 -4.09 -9.32 -7.38
N MET A 43 -4.79 -10.28 -6.77
CA MET A 43 -5.95 -9.98 -5.91
C MET A 43 -5.51 -9.22 -4.66
N ALA A 44 -4.47 -9.68 -3.98
CA ALA A 44 -3.94 -9.02 -2.80
C ALA A 44 -3.51 -7.56 -3.10
N GLN A 45 -2.82 -7.35 -4.23
CA GLN A 45 -2.35 -6.02 -4.63
C GLN A 45 -3.50 -5.09 -5.04
N GLY A 46 -4.46 -5.58 -5.83
CA GLY A 46 -5.65 -4.82 -6.23
C GLY A 46 -6.54 -4.45 -5.05
N THR A 47 -6.83 -5.39 -4.16
CA THR A 47 -7.60 -5.15 -2.93
C THR A 47 -6.90 -4.13 -2.04
N THR A 48 -5.58 -4.23 -1.89
CA THR A 48 -4.78 -3.28 -1.10
C THR A 48 -4.78 -1.86 -1.70
N LEU A 49 -4.69 -1.71 -3.02
CA LEU A 49 -4.82 -0.40 -3.65
C LEU A 49 -6.21 0.19 -3.45
N ALA A 50 -7.25 -0.62 -3.55
CA ALA A 50 -8.63 -0.20 -3.36
C ALA A 50 -8.93 0.28 -1.93
N LEU A 51 -8.27 -0.28 -0.90
CA LEU A 51 -8.43 0.16 0.49
C LEU A 51 -7.50 1.31 0.90
N MET A 52 -6.36 1.50 0.21
CA MET A 52 -5.43 2.58 0.55
C MET A 52 -6.00 3.97 0.23
N VAL A 53 -6.77 4.10 -0.85
CA VAL A 53 -7.25 5.41 -1.32
C VAL A 53 -8.46 5.93 -0.50
N PRO A 54 -9.61 5.25 -0.44
CA PRO A 54 -10.82 5.82 0.14
C PRO A 54 -10.80 5.99 1.68
N PRO A 55 -10.53 4.95 2.51
CA PRO A 55 -10.56 5.13 3.96
C PRO A 55 -9.22 5.58 4.56
N ILE A 56 -8.09 4.99 4.16
CA ILE A 56 -6.81 5.23 4.86
C ILE A 56 -6.19 6.56 4.43
N GLY A 57 -6.01 6.76 3.12
CA GLY A 57 -5.35 7.94 2.57
C GLY A 57 -6.11 9.23 2.91
N ILE A 58 -7.44 9.23 2.75
CA ILE A 58 -8.27 10.40 3.04
C ILE A 58 -8.22 10.75 4.53
N LEU A 59 -8.49 9.79 5.42
CA LEU A 59 -8.57 10.07 6.86
C LEU A 59 -7.21 10.48 7.43
N ALA A 60 -6.13 9.79 7.05
CA ALA A 60 -4.78 10.15 7.50
C ALA A 60 -4.38 11.54 6.99
N ALA A 61 -4.52 11.81 5.68
CA ALA A 61 -4.19 13.10 5.10
C ALA A 61 -5.01 14.24 5.73
N TRP A 62 -6.29 13.98 6.04
CA TRP A 62 -7.14 14.94 6.74
C TRP A 62 -6.62 15.27 8.14
N THR A 63 -6.22 14.26 8.92
CA THR A 63 -5.61 14.48 10.25
C THR A 63 -4.34 15.31 10.16
N TYR A 64 -3.45 15.03 9.20
CA TYR A 64 -2.24 15.84 8.99
C TYR A 64 -2.55 17.26 8.50
N TYR A 65 -3.56 17.40 7.64
CA TYR A 65 -4.00 18.70 7.14
C TYR A 65 -4.54 19.59 8.27
N GLN A 66 -5.36 19.04 9.16
CA GLN A 66 -5.88 19.76 10.33
C GLN A 66 -4.76 20.29 11.25
N LYS A 67 -3.57 19.71 11.19
CA LYS A 67 -2.38 20.13 11.95
C LYS A 67 -1.42 21.01 11.15
N GLY A 68 -1.75 21.36 9.91
CA GLY A 68 -0.91 22.20 9.04
C GLY A 68 0.29 21.46 8.40
N PHE A 69 0.31 20.13 8.43
CA PHE A 69 1.42 19.32 7.93
C PHE A 69 1.23 18.83 6.48
N VAL A 70 0.41 19.52 5.69
CA VAL A 70 0.14 19.16 4.29
C VAL A 70 0.41 20.36 3.39
N ASP A 71 1.38 20.21 2.49
CA ASP A 71 1.62 21.14 1.39
C ASP A 71 0.85 20.65 0.14
N PHE A 72 -0.27 21.32 -0.16
CA PHE A 72 -1.12 20.96 -1.30
C PHE A 72 -0.48 21.25 -2.66
N LYS A 73 0.46 22.21 -2.73
CA LYS A 73 1.13 22.53 -3.98
C LYS A 73 2.06 21.39 -4.37
N ILE A 74 2.88 20.94 -3.43
CA ILE A 74 3.77 19.79 -3.63
C ILE A 74 2.94 18.52 -3.88
N ALA A 75 1.91 18.27 -3.06
CA ALA A 75 1.03 17.11 -3.22
C ALA A 75 0.35 17.10 -4.61
N GLY A 76 -0.08 18.26 -5.11
CA GLY A 76 -0.70 18.40 -6.43
C GLY A 76 0.24 18.02 -7.57
N PHE A 77 1.48 18.52 -7.57
CA PHE A 77 2.46 18.15 -8.60
C PHE A 77 2.83 16.65 -8.54
N ILE A 78 3.02 16.11 -7.35
CA ILE A 78 3.28 14.67 -7.18
C ILE A 78 2.07 13.85 -7.66
N CYS A 79 0.84 14.29 -7.38
CA CYS A 79 -0.38 13.62 -7.82
C CYS A 79 -0.45 13.50 -9.35
N LEU A 80 -0.08 14.54 -10.09
CA LEU A 80 -0.06 14.50 -11.56
C LEU A 80 0.90 13.42 -12.09
N GLY A 81 2.12 13.36 -11.56
CA GLY A 81 3.07 12.30 -11.91
C GLY A 81 2.59 10.91 -11.46
N PHE A 82 1.96 10.85 -10.29
CA PHE A 82 1.44 9.62 -9.70
C PHE A 82 0.30 9.02 -10.53
N LEU A 83 -0.58 9.83 -11.12
CA LEU A 83 -1.65 9.34 -12.00
C LEU A 83 -1.09 8.57 -13.19
N LEU A 84 -0.08 9.13 -13.87
CA LEU A 84 0.54 8.48 -15.02
C LEU A 84 1.36 7.26 -14.60
N GLY A 85 2.23 7.41 -13.59
CA GLY A 85 3.07 6.33 -13.10
C GLY A 85 2.26 5.17 -12.51
N GLY A 86 1.20 5.46 -11.77
CA GLY A 86 0.29 4.48 -11.19
C GLY A 86 -0.49 3.73 -12.25
N LEU A 87 -1.02 4.41 -13.27
CA LEU A 87 -1.73 3.77 -14.37
C LEU A 87 -0.82 2.84 -15.18
N LEU A 88 0.37 3.33 -15.54
CA LEU A 88 1.35 2.54 -16.29
C LEU A 88 1.86 1.35 -15.45
N GLY A 89 2.18 1.59 -14.19
CA GLY A 89 2.62 0.55 -13.26
C GLY A 89 1.56 -0.53 -13.03
N ALA A 90 0.28 -0.14 -12.89
CA ALA A 90 -0.81 -1.10 -12.74
C ALA A 90 -1.00 -1.94 -14.01
N LYS A 91 -0.97 -1.33 -15.20
CA LYS A 91 -1.05 -2.06 -16.48
C LYS A 91 0.08 -3.06 -16.64
N LEU A 92 1.32 -2.66 -16.33
CA LEU A 92 2.48 -3.54 -16.35
C LEU A 92 2.32 -4.68 -15.34
N ALA A 93 1.94 -4.37 -14.10
CA ALA A 93 1.79 -5.36 -13.03
C ALA A 93 0.77 -6.44 -13.40
N VAL A 94 -0.41 -6.06 -13.90
CA VAL A 94 -1.47 -7.00 -14.29
C VAL A 94 -1.03 -7.90 -15.47
N GLY A 95 -0.13 -7.42 -16.33
CA GLY A 95 0.45 -8.21 -17.43
C GLY A 95 1.52 -9.22 -17.00
N LEU A 96 2.04 -9.15 -15.76
CA LEU A 96 3.07 -10.06 -15.28
C LEU A 96 2.48 -11.33 -14.64
N PRO A 97 3.17 -12.49 -14.77
CA PRO A 97 2.82 -13.68 -14.00
C PRO A 97 2.88 -13.42 -12.49
N ALA A 98 1.89 -13.92 -11.75
CA ALA A 98 1.81 -13.73 -10.29
C ALA A 98 3.08 -14.15 -9.51
N PRO A 99 3.78 -15.27 -9.85
CA PRO A 99 5.03 -15.62 -9.18
C PRO A 99 6.14 -14.58 -9.39
N LEU A 100 6.24 -14.01 -10.60
CA LEU A 100 7.22 -12.97 -10.91
C LEU A 100 6.89 -11.68 -10.16
N LEU A 101 5.62 -11.28 -10.13
CA LEU A 101 5.18 -10.09 -9.40
C LEU A 101 5.44 -10.23 -7.89
N LYS A 102 5.20 -11.41 -7.32
CA LYS A 102 5.53 -11.73 -5.92
C LYS A 102 7.04 -11.59 -5.66
N LYS A 103 7.88 -12.09 -6.57
CA LYS A 103 9.35 -11.96 -6.46
C LYS A 103 9.80 -10.50 -6.54
N ILE A 104 9.26 -9.72 -7.48
CA ILE A 104 9.54 -8.28 -7.62
C ILE A 104 9.19 -7.54 -6.33
N PHE A 105 7.98 -7.79 -5.79
CA PHE A 105 7.54 -7.16 -4.54
C PHE A 105 8.45 -7.52 -3.36
N GLY A 106 8.82 -8.80 -3.22
CA GLY A 106 9.74 -9.26 -2.16
C GLY A 106 11.12 -8.62 -2.25
N VAL A 107 11.72 -8.53 -3.44
CA VAL A 107 13.01 -7.87 -3.66
C VAL A 107 12.91 -6.37 -3.33
N PHE A 108 11.82 -5.71 -3.74
CA PHE A 108 11.60 -4.31 -3.42
C PHE A 108 11.56 -4.06 -1.91
N LEU A 109 10.81 -4.88 -1.15
CA LEU A 109 10.77 -4.78 0.31
C LEU A 109 12.13 -5.02 0.97
N LEU A 110 12.91 -5.98 0.45
CA LEU A 110 14.25 -6.26 0.95
C LEU A 110 15.18 -5.05 0.73
N VAL A 111 15.14 -4.43 -0.46
CA VAL A 111 15.93 -3.23 -0.77
C VAL A 111 15.55 -2.07 0.16
N ILE A 112 14.25 -1.81 0.36
CA ILE A 112 13.78 -0.77 1.29
C ILE A 112 14.29 -1.04 2.70
N SER A 113 14.16 -2.29 3.18
CA SER A 113 14.60 -2.68 4.51
C SER A 113 16.11 -2.49 4.70
N LEU A 114 16.91 -2.94 3.74
CA LEU A 114 18.38 -2.76 3.76
C LEU A 114 18.75 -1.28 3.74
N LYS A 115 18.09 -0.48 2.91
CA LYS A 115 18.33 0.95 2.87
C LYS A 115 18.03 1.56 4.23
N MET A 116 16.87 1.31 4.82
CA MET A 116 16.50 1.89 6.13
C MET A 116 17.43 1.48 7.28
N ILE A 117 18.00 0.27 7.25
CA ILE A 117 18.90 -0.21 8.31
C ILE A 117 20.32 0.32 8.15
N PHE A 118 20.84 0.32 6.93
CA PHE A 118 22.26 0.55 6.67
C PHE A 118 22.57 1.93 6.07
N PHE A 119 21.56 2.62 5.54
CA PHE A 119 21.73 3.88 4.83
C PHE A 119 20.75 4.93 5.37
N LYS A 120 21.33 6.06 5.82
CA LYS A 120 20.57 7.20 6.35
C LYS A 120 19.72 7.86 5.27
#